data_AF-A0A090ECL5-F1
#
_entry.id   AF-A0A090ECL5-F1
#
_cell.length_a   1.000
_cell.length_b   1.000
_cell.length_c   1.000
_cell.angle_alpha   90.00
_cell.angle_beta   90.00
_cell.angle_gamma   90.00
#
_symmetry.space_group_name_H-M   'P 1'
#
loop_
_entity.id
_entity.type
_entity.pdbx_description
1 polymer ?
#
loop_
_entity_poly.entity_id
_entity_poly.type
_entity_poly.pdbx_seq_one_letter_code
_entity_poly.pdbx_strand_id
1 'polypeptide(L)'
;MRRGLLFSGAVAVAVAMSLAMDCSVAHAGGAEDYYPKRVWGSFEGGQMNTSLLVFRDLNRNGVYDLGDRPMSRVAVELDKPNGSTIMRLTNVDGFANFRMSVSQRDFEVVDPGHYAFRVVPPPGYTVTTGNASHESDYVVSPGSPGDMIARTTTHPVGLAADLTMGGAAAAGSRVSLTGPDGVTSAAKVGLDGRFSAAVTPGEWLVDFSAGGATERRHVVVGSAPVILSAFSGLGRSAEAPLPNQHVVGFDDLMTSPGVFEIPSGYGGLNWYNLVAMHQSFTAGPGYVNTTMSGEFIAYNSSGHPAQVFSDKPFDFTGAYFGAGWDDAEGETLILKAWRGDEPAYEDQLALSANGLVYFAADYSRITRLEIRTLHYWQAAIDDFAYRTGP
;
A
#
# COMPACT_ATOMS: atom_id res chain seq x y z
N MET A 1 -2.84 -54.27 28.68
CA MET A 1 -2.64 -55.45 27.81
C MET A 1 -1.90 -55.02 26.55
N ARG A 2 -0.77 -55.65 26.26
CA ARG A 2 0.08 -55.45 25.09
C ARG A 2 -0.59 -55.98 23.81
N ARG A 3 -0.41 -55.27 22.69
CA ARG A 3 -0.24 -55.79 21.32
C ARG A 3 0.59 -54.71 20.59
N GLY A 4 1.71 -54.95 19.94
CA GLY A 4 2.41 -56.15 19.51
C GLY A 4 3.08 -55.80 18.18
N LEU A 5 4.32 -55.28 18.23
CA LEU A 5 5.15 -55.06 17.05
C LEU A 5 5.55 -56.43 16.46
N LEU A 6 5.36 -56.61 15.16
CA LEU A 6 5.98 -57.69 14.38
C LEU A 6 7.04 -57.05 13.48
N PHE A 7 8.30 -57.29 13.83
CA PHE A 7 9.46 -57.08 12.95
C PHE A 7 9.53 -58.26 11.98
N SER A 8 9.53 -57.98 10.67
CA SER A 8 9.96 -58.94 9.66
C SER A 8 11.42 -58.68 9.35
N GLY A 9 12.29 -59.65 9.68
CA GLY A 9 13.72 -59.58 9.44
C GLY A 9 14.06 -59.86 7.98
N ALA A 10 14.67 -58.89 7.30
CA ALA A 10 15.39 -59.13 6.06
C ALA A 10 16.88 -59.28 6.40
N VAL A 11 17.44 -60.45 6.07
CA VAL A 11 18.87 -60.75 6.12
C VAL A 11 19.56 -59.89 5.07
N ALA A 12 20.34 -58.89 5.50
CA ALA A 12 21.21 -58.13 4.62
C ALA A 12 22.49 -58.94 4.36
N VAL A 13 22.63 -59.49 3.16
CA VAL A 13 23.91 -60.00 2.66
C VAL A 13 24.77 -58.77 2.32
N ALA A 14 25.80 -58.53 3.11
CA ALA A 14 26.78 -57.49 2.84
C ALA A 14 27.64 -57.91 1.63
N VAL A 15 27.32 -57.38 0.46
CA VAL A 15 28.26 -57.37 -0.67
C VAL A 15 29.26 -56.25 -0.38
N ALA A 16 30.48 -56.65 -0.02
CA ALA A 16 31.60 -55.72 0.06
C ALA A 16 31.94 -55.23 -1.36
N MET A 17 31.30 -54.14 -1.79
CA MET A 17 31.81 -53.36 -2.89
C MET A 17 33.01 -52.58 -2.37
N SER A 18 34.20 -53.02 -2.76
CA SER A 18 35.41 -52.21 -2.69
C SER A 18 35.19 -50.92 -3.49
N LEU A 19 34.77 -49.84 -2.83
CA LEU A 19 34.96 -48.50 -3.36
C LEU A 19 36.47 -48.27 -3.39
N ALA A 20 37.07 -48.50 -4.55
CA ALA A 20 38.27 -47.77 -4.89
C ALA A 20 37.88 -46.28 -4.88
N MET A 21 38.26 -45.57 -3.81
CA MET A 21 38.37 -44.12 -3.87
C MET A 21 39.48 -43.85 -4.88
N ASP A 22 39.10 -43.72 -6.15
CA ASP A 22 39.91 -42.95 -7.08
C ASP A 22 39.92 -41.53 -6.52
N CYS A 23 40.98 -41.20 -5.79
CA CYS A 23 41.39 -39.83 -5.60
C CYS A 23 41.80 -39.30 -6.97
N SER A 24 40.80 -38.97 -7.80
CA SER A 24 41.01 -38.08 -8.91
C SER A 24 41.53 -36.79 -8.31
N VAL A 25 42.77 -36.46 -8.66
CA VAL A 25 43.35 -35.17 -8.37
C VAL A 25 42.40 -34.16 -9.00
N ALA A 26 41.64 -33.43 -8.19
CA ALA A 26 40.78 -32.37 -8.68
C ALA A 26 41.69 -31.28 -9.24
N HIS A 27 41.98 -31.36 -10.53
CA HIS A 27 42.60 -30.26 -11.25
C HIS A 27 41.62 -29.08 -11.17
N ALA A 28 42.10 -27.94 -10.68
CA ALA A 28 41.37 -26.69 -10.85
C ALA A 28 41.08 -26.54 -12.34
N GLY A 29 39.80 -26.52 -12.71
CA GLY A 29 39.37 -26.40 -14.10
C GLY A 29 39.91 -25.14 -14.75
N GLY A 30 39.95 -25.12 -16.08
CA GLY A 30 40.14 -23.87 -16.79
C GLY A 30 38.95 -22.94 -16.54
N ALA A 31 39.10 -21.64 -16.82
CA ALA A 31 38.00 -20.69 -16.66
C ALA A 31 36.72 -21.13 -17.41
N GLU A 32 36.85 -21.77 -18.56
CA GLU A 32 35.73 -22.28 -19.37
C GLU A 32 34.96 -23.43 -18.69
N ASP A 33 35.58 -24.17 -17.76
CA ASP A 33 34.91 -25.22 -16.98
C ASP A 33 34.01 -24.62 -15.88
N TYR A 34 34.38 -23.43 -15.39
CA TYR A 34 33.61 -22.69 -14.38
C TYR A 34 32.62 -21.68 -15.00
N TYR A 35 32.88 -21.23 -16.22
CA TYR A 35 32.07 -20.26 -16.96
C TYR A 35 31.72 -20.78 -18.35
N PRO A 36 31.02 -21.93 -18.46
CA PRO A 36 30.72 -22.52 -19.75
C PRO A 36 29.85 -21.58 -20.57
N LYS A 37 30.22 -21.39 -21.85
CA LYS A 37 29.38 -20.65 -22.80
C LYS A 37 28.15 -21.47 -23.16
N ARG A 38 27.00 -20.81 -23.18
CA ARG A 38 25.75 -21.42 -23.64
C ARG A 38 25.84 -21.81 -25.12
N VAL A 39 25.32 -22.98 -25.44
CA VAL A 39 25.05 -23.41 -26.83
C VAL A 39 23.67 -22.88 -27.21
N TRP A 40 23.57 -22.15 -28.32
CA TRP A 40 22.33 -21.51 -28.76
C TRP A 40 21.58 -22.38 -29.79
N GLY A 41 20.24 -22.31 -29.78
CA GLY A 41 19.37 -22.91 -30.80
C GLY A 41 18.70 -24.24 -30.43
N SER A 42 19.00 -24.81 -29.25
CA SER A 42 18.28 -25.94 -28.66
C SER A 42 17.19 -25.47 -27.68
N PHE A 43 16.20 -26.34 -27.42
CA PHE A 43 15.32 -26.15 -26.28
C PHE A 43 16.10 -26.36 -24.98
N GLU A 44 15.91 -25.46 -24.02
CA GLU A 44 16.62 -25.44 -22.75
C GLU A 44 15.76 -25.96 -21.60
N GLY A 45 14.44 -26.05 -21.79
CA GLY A 45 13.50 -26.46 -20.75
C GLY A 45 13.33 -25.41 -19.64
N GLY A 46 13.76 -24.18 -19.90
CA GLY A 46 13.80 -23.11 -18.90
C GLY A 46 12.44 -22.46 -18.64
N GLN A 47 12.47 -21.38 -17.84
CA GLN A 47 11.31 -20.57 -17.49
C GLN A 47 11.65 -19.07 -17.46
N MET A 48 10.64 -18.23 -17.66
CA MET A 48 10.66 -16.79 -17.33
C MET A 48 9.29 -16.35 -16.79
N ASN A 49 9.20 -15.12 -16.28
CA ASN A 49 7.91 -14.47 -16.09
C ASN A 49 7.63 -13.55 -17.28
N THR A 50 6.40 -13.57 -17.77
CA THR A 50 5.82 -12.41 -18.44
C THR A 50 5.04 -11.59 -17.41
N SER A 51 5.27 -10.28 -17.38
CA SER A 51 4.88 -9.45 -16.25
C SER A 51 4.27 -8.14 -16.70
N LEU A 52 3.25 -7.68 -15.99
CA LEU A 52 2.63 -6.36 -16.15
C LEU A 52 2.84 -5.55 -14.87
N LEU A 53 3.34 -4.32 -15.01
CA LEU A 53 3.52 -3.37 -13.91
C LEU A 53 2.26 -2.51 -13.74
N VAL A 54 1.75 -2.43 -12.51
CA VAL A 54 0.73 -1.46 -12.10
C VAL A 54 1.34 -0.50 -11.09
N PHE A 55 1.12 0.79 -11.30
CA PHE A 55 1.62 1.86 -10.43
C PHE A 55 0.52 2.82 -10.01
N ARG A 56 0.72 3.47 -8.86
CA ARG A 56 -0.04 4.63 -8.40
C ARG A 56 0.47 5.85 -9.14
N ASP A 57 -0.34 6.35 -10.07
CA ASP A 57 -0.10 7.59 -10.80
C ASP A 57 -0.51 8.76 -9.91
N LEU A 58 0.47 9.29 -9.16
CA LEU A 58 0.19 10.26 -8.09
C LEU A 58 -0.17 11.64 -8.66
N ASN A 59 0.39 12.01 -9.82
CA ASN A 59 0.12 13.29 -10.46
C ASN A 59 -1.06 13.22 -11.46
N ARG A 60 -1.57 12.01 -11.73
CA ARG A 60 -2.75 11.70 -12.54
C ARG A 60 -2.58 12.06 -14.02
N ASN A 61 -1.35 12.07 -14.53
CA ASN A 61 -1.06 12.48 -15.91
C ASN A 61 -1.09 11.33 -16.93
N GLY A 62 -1.26 10.08 -16.48
CA GLY A 62 -1.29 8.90 -17.34
C GLY A 62 0.07 8.48 -17.87
N VAL A 63 1.17 8.88 -17.21
CA VAL A 63 2.55 8.53 -17.54
C VAL A 63 3.20 7.93 -16.30
N TYR A 64 4.08 6.94 -16.49
CA TYR A 64 4.88 6.41 -15.39
C TYR A 64 6.12 7.28 -15.18
N ASP A 65 6.10 8.13 -14.16
CA ASP A 65 7.09 9.17 -13.89
C ASP A 65 7.94 8.89 -12.64
N LEU A 66 9.01 9.67 -12.48
CA LEU A 66 9.73 9.74 -11.22
C LEU A 66 8.81 10.25 -10.11
N GLY A 67 8.70 9.46 -9.03
CA GLY A 67 7.83 9.74 -7.89
C GLY A 67 6.55 8.90 -7.88
N ASP A 68 6.19 8.26 -9.00
CA ASP A 68 5.14 7.24 -9.00
C ASP A 68 5.59 6.01 -8.23
N ARG A 69 4.61 5.31 -7.66
CA ARG A 69 4.85 4.23 -6.70
C ARG A 69 4.23 2.93 -7.18
N PRO A 70 4.80 1.77 -6.83
CA PRO A 70 4.12 0.50 -7.11
C PRO A 70 2.74 0.46 -6.44
N MET A 71 1.81 -0.27 -7.07
CA MET A 71 0.52 -0.59 -6.47
C MET A 71 0.40 -2.10 -6.26
N SER A 72 0.38 -2.51 -5.00
CA SER A 72 0.27 -3.90 -4.59
C SER A 72 -1.19 -4.35 -4.61
N ARG A 73 -1.41 -5.65 -4.89
CA ARG A 73 -2.73 -6.31 -4.89
C ARG A 73 -3.78 -5.79 -5.86
N VAL A 74 -3.34 -5.28 -7.00
CA VAL A 74 -4.24 -5.03 -8.13
C VAL A 74 -4.45 -6.33 -8.90
N ALA A 75 -5.68 -6.64 -9.26
CA ALA A 75 -5.99 -7.83 -10.05
C ALA A 75 -5.64 -7.62 -11.52
N VAL A 76 -4.92 -8.59 -12.10
CA VAL A 76 -4.59 -8.65 -13.52
C VAL A 76 -5.06 -10.00 -14.05
N GLU A 77 -5.98 -9.94 -15.00
CA GLU A 77 -6.49 -11.11 -15.73
C GLU A 77 -5.62 -11.37 -16.96
N LEU A 78 -5.43 -12.65 -17.29
CA LEU A 78 -4.76 -13.13 -18.49
C LEU A 78 -5.65 -14.14 -19.21
N ASP A 79 -6.13 -13.74 -20.38
CA ASP A 79 -6.82 -14.61 -21.33
C ASP A 79 -5.80 -15.40 -22.15
N LYS A 80 -6.05 -16.70 -22.29
CA LYS A 80 -5.15 -17.65 -22.96
C LYS A 80 -5.69 -18.07 -24.33
N PRO A 81 -4.83 -18.60 -25.22
CA PRO A 81 -5.25 -19.10 -26.54
C PRO A 81 -6.34 -20.18 -26.50
N ASN A 82 -6.42 -20.95 -25.41
CA ASN A 82 -7.42 -22.01 -25.24
C ASN A 82 -8.78 -21.50 -24.73
N GLY A 83 -8.96 -20.18 -24.59
CA GLY A 83 -10.18 -19.53 -24.11
C GLY A 83 -10.36 -19.54 -22.59
N SER A 84 -9.38 -20.03 -21.82
CA SER A 84 -9.39 -19.92 -20.36
C SER A 84 -8.77 -18.60 -19.89
N THR A 85 -9.23 -18.11 -18.75
CA THR A 85 -8.71 -16.91 -18.08
C THR A 85 -8.08 -17.31 -16.75
N ILE A 86 -6.98 -16.66 -16.38
CA ILE A 86 -6.41 -16.73 -15.04
C ILE A 86 -6.24 -15.33 -14.47
N MET A 87 -6.17 -15.21 -13.15
CA MET A 87 -5.94 -13.94 -12.47
C MET A 87 -4.72 -14.03 -11.56
N ARG A 88 -3.93 -12.96 -11.51
CA ARG A 88 -2.87 -12.75 -10.52
C ARG A 88 -3.01 -11.36 -9.89
N LEU A 89 -2.67 -11.29 -8.61
CA LEU A 89 -2.51 -10.01 -7.91
C LEU A 89 -1.09 -9.48 -8.13
N THR A 90 -0.95 -8.17 -8.24
CA THR A 90 0.38 -7.53 -8.25
C THR A 90 1.08 -7.74 -6.90
N ASN A 91 2.40 -7.93 -6.95
CA ASN A 91 3.24 -8.05 -5.77
C ASN A 91 3.57 -6.66 -5.15
N VAL A 92 4.43 -6.63 -4.13
CA VAL A 92 4.87 -5.40 -3.45
C VAL A 92 5.57 -4.39 -4.36
N ASP A 93 6.10 -4.86 -5.49
CA ASP A 93 6.78 -4.03 -6.50
C ASP A 93 5.82 -3.65 -7.65
N GLY A 94 4.53 -3.94 -7.52
CA GLY A 94 3.51 -3.61 -8.52
C GLY A 94 3.43 -4.57 -9.72
N PHE A 95 4.19 -5.67 -9.73
CA PHE A 95 4.19 -6.62 -10.85
C PHE A 95 3.19 -7.76 -10.65
N ALA A 96 2.32 -7.96 -11.62
CA ALA A 96 1.62 -9.23 -11.81
C ALA A 96 2.50 -10.13 -12.68
N ASN A 97 2.95 -11.25 -12.12
CA ASN A 97 3.89 -12.17 -12.78
C ASN A 97 3.19 -13.47 -13.18
N PHE A 98 3.33 -13.87 -14.45
CA PHE A 98 2.81 -15.14 -14.97
C PHE A 98 3.98 -15.99 -15.46
N ARG A 99 4.12 -17.21 -14.94
CA ARG A 99 5.24 -18.08 -15.30
C ARG A 99 5.02 -18.63 -16.70
N MET A 100 6.10 -18.69 -17.44
CA MET A 100 6.11 -18.92 -18.86
C MET A 100 7.19 -19.93 -19.24
N SER A 101 6.79 -20.98 -19.95
CA SER A 101 7.68 -22.00 -20.50
C SER A 101 6.94 -22.85 -21.51
N VAL A 102 7.55 -23.18 -22.66
CA VAL A 102 6.96 -24.16 -23.60
C VAL A 102 7.00 -25.60 -23.08
N SER A 103 7.83 -25.88 -22.06
CA SER A 103 8.11 -27.24 -21.59
C SER A 103 7.48 -27.55 -20.22
N GLN A 104 7.36 -26.55 -19.34
CA GLN A 104 6.77 -26.72 -18.01
C GLN A 104 5.25 -26.54 -18.07
N ARG A 105 4.54 -27.65 -18.28
CA ARG A 105 3.10 -27.66 -18.58
C ARG A 105 2.18 -27.28 -17.42
N ASP A 106 2.71 -27.21 -16.20
CA ASP A 106 2.01 -26.75 -14.98
C ASP A 106 2.00 -25.21 -14.82
N PHE A 107 2.58 -24.49 -15.78
CA PHE A 107 2.66 -23.03 -15.74
C PHE A 107 1.47 -22.32 -16.40
N GLU A 108 1.42 -21.01 -16.22
CA GLU A 108 0.35 -20.18 -16.72
C GLU A 108 0.41 -19.98 -18.24
N VAL A 109 1.58 -19.70 -18.79
CA VAL A 109 1.80 -19.35 -20.21
C VAL A 109 2.67 -20.43 -20.86
N VAL A 110 2.02 -21.44 -21.42
CA VAL A 110 2.70 -22.68 -21.87
C VAL A 110 2.52 -23.01 -23.34
N ASP A 111 1.46 -22.49 -23.97
CA ASP A 111 1.18 -22.71 -25.38
C ASP A 111 1.51 -21.42 -26.16
N PRO A 112 2.20 -21.49 -27.31
CA PRO A 112 2.33 -20.34 -28.18
C PRO A 112 0.94 -19.93 -28.73
N GLY A 113 0.75 -18.64 -28.95
CA GLY A 113 -0.52 -18.09 -29.43
C GLY A 113 -0.80 -16.70 -28.86
N HIS A 114 -2.02 -16.25 -29.07
CA HIS A 114 -2.47 -14.93 -28.64
C HIS A 114 -2.89 -14.92 -27.17
N TYR A 115 -2.35 -13.98 -26.40
CA TYR A 115 -2.70 -13.74 -25.00
C TYR A 115 -3.12 -12.27 -24.81
N ALA A 116 -4.11 -12.05 -23.94
CA ALA A 116 -4.58 -10.71 -23.58
C ALA A 116 -4.53 -10.50 -22.07
N PHE A 117 -3.97 -9.38 -21.64
CA PHE A 117 -3.90 -8.95 -20.24
C PHE A 117 -4.96 -7.87 -19.99
N ARG A 118 -5.56 -7.87 -18.81
CA ARG A 118 -6.50 -6.83 -18.37
C ARG A 118 -6.31 -6.48 -16.91
N VAL A 119 -5.99 -5.23 -16.62
CA VAL A 119 -5.97 -4.68 -15.26
C VAL A 119 -7.40 -4.40 -14.81
N VAL A 120 -7.74 -4.86 -13.61
CA VAL A 120 -9.00 -4.60 -12.93
C VAL A 120 -8.72 -3.68 -11.74
N PRO A 121 -9.01 -2.37 -11.84
CA PRO A 121 -8.79 -1.43 -10.74
C PRO A 121 -9.61 -1.82 -9.49
N PRO A 122 -9.06 -1.64 -8.28
CA PRO A 122 -9.86 -1.76 -7.06
C PRO A 122 -10.92 -0.64 -6.98
N PRO A 123 -11.96 -0.79 -6.14
CA PRO A 123 -12.96 0.26 -5.94
C PRO A 123 -12.32 1.60 -5.55
N GLY A 124 -12.81 2.70 -6.14
CA GLY A 124 -12.29 4.03 -5.89
C GLY A 124 -10.98 4.35 -6.62
N TYR A 125 -10.61 3.59 -7.65
CA TYR A 125 -9.47 3.86 -8.51
C TYR A 125 -9.88 3.90 -9.99
N THR A 126 -9.25 4.80 -10.73
CA THR A 126 -9.44 4.98 -12.17
C THR A 126 -8.12 4.76 -12.92
N VAL A 127 -8.19 4.12 -14.09
CA VAL A 127 -7.04 3.98 -15.00
C VAL A 127 -6.74 5.33 -15.66
N THR A 128 -5.52 5.83 -15.49
CA THR A 128 -5.08 7.13 -16.03
C THR A 128 -4.32 7.01 -17.34
N THR A 129 -3.59 5.91 -17.55
CA THR A 129 -2.78 5.66 -18.75
C THR A 129 -3.61 5.30 -19.99
N GLY A 130 -4.91 5.02 -19.84
CA GLY A 130 -5.81 4.63 -20.94
C GLY A 130 -5.49 3.28 -21.59
N ASN A 131 -4.57 2.49 -21.02
CA ASN A 131 -4.07 1.22 -21.57
C ASN A 131 -4.33 0.04 -20.61
N ALA A 132 -5.53 -0.05 -20.04
CA ALA A 132 -5.90 -1.10 -19.08
C ALA A 132 -5.77 -2.54 -19.63
N SER A 133 -5.77 -2.69 -20.96
CA SER A 133 -5.63 -3.97 -21.65
C SER A 133 -4.43 -3.97 -22.59
N HIS A 134 -3.75 -5.11 -22.70
CA HIS A 134 -2.64 -5.35 -23.62
C HIS A 134 -2.80 -6.70 -24.28
N GLU A 135 -2.27 -6.84 -25.49
CA GLU A 135 -2.30 -8.10 -26.23
C GLU A 135 -0.91 -8.40 -26.78
N SER A 136 -0.56 -9.68 -26.84
CA SER A 136 0.65 -10.13 -27.51
C SER A 136 0.54 -11.55 -28.03
N ASP A 137 1.20 -11.81 -29.16
CA ASP A 137 1.45 -13.15 -29.64
C ASP A 137 2.73 -13.71 -29.02
N TYR A 138 2.61 -14.89 -28.43
CA TYR A 138 3.72 -15.64 -27.86
C TYR A 138 4.17 -16.70 -28.86
N VAL A 139 5.46 -16.72 -29.16
CA VAL A 139 6.04 -17.60 -30.18
C VAL A 139 7.24 -18.36 -29.65
N VAL A 140 7.34 -19.62 -30.06
CA VAL A 140 8.45 -20.50 -29.69
C VAL A 140 9.77 -19.88 -30.14
N SER A 141 10.75 -19.85 -29.25
CA SER A 141 12.08 -19.30 -29.46
C SER A 141 13.10 -20.12 -28.66
N PRO A 142 13.58 -21.25 -29.22
CA PRO A 142 14.51 -22.13 -28.52
C PRO A 142 15.78 -21.41 -28.08
N GLY A 143 16.21 -21.62 -26.85
CA GLY A 143 17.39 -20.99 -26.26
C GLY A 143 17.08 -19.70 -25.47
N SER A 144 15.89 -19.12 -25.63
CA SER A 144 15.39 -18.08 -24.74
C SER A 144 15.06 -18.67 -23.36
N PRO A 145 15.02 -17.89 -22.27
CA PRO A 145 14.86 -18.45 -20.93
C PRO A 145 13.62 -19.33 -20.75
N GLY A 146 12.49 -19.05 -21.41
CA GLY A 146 11.29 -19.91 -21.40
C GLY A 146 11.07 -20.71 -22.70
N ASP A 147 12.08 -20.74 -23.59
CA ASP A 147 11.97 -21.23 -24.97
C ASP A 147 10.80 -20.62 -25.79
N MET A 148 10.33 -19.46 -25.36
CA MET A 148 9.25 -18.69 -25.95
C MET A 148 9.47 -17.22 -25.61
N ILE A 149 8.96 -16.34 -26.47
CA ILE A 149 8.99 -14.89 -26.26
C ILE A 149 7.62 -14.29 -26.59
N ALA A 150 7.30 -13.16 -25.96
CA ALA A 150 6.24 -12.28 -26.43
C ALA A 150 6.77 -11.42 -27.59
N ARG A 151 5.98 -11.22 -28.66
CA ARG A 151 6.35 -10.31 -29.75
C ARG A 151 6.32 -8.84 -29.33
N THR A 152 5.49 -8.53 -28.35
CA THR A 152 5.29 -7.19 -27.78
C THR A 152 5.20 -7.32 -26.26
N THR A 153 5.88 -6.45 -25.53
CA THR A 153 5.78 -6.41 -24.07
C THR A 153 4.64 -5.50 -23.63
N THR A 154 4.12 -5.75 -22.43
CA THR A 154 3.15 -4.85 -21.79
C THR A 154 3.81 -3.51 -21.46
N HIS A 155 2.98 -2.48 -21.32
CA HIS A 155 3.39 -1.18 -20.82
C HIS A 155 2.85 -0.99 -19.40
N PRO A 156 3.48 -0.18 -18.54
CA PRO A 156 2.94 0.12 -17.21
C PRO A 156 1.51 0.66 -17.28
N VAL A 157 0.69 0.29 -16.30
CA VAL A 157 -0.70 0.77 -16.15
C VAL A 157 -0.80 1.62 -14.89
N GLY A 158 -1.18 2.88 -15.08
CA GLY A 158 -1.31 3.86 -14.01
C GLY A 158 -2.73 3.88 -13.46
N LEU A 159 -2.83 3.82 -12.13
CA LEU A 159 -4.08 3.97 -11.40
C LEU A 159 -4.00 5.19 -10.48
N ALA A 160 -5.04 6.00 -10.44
CA ALA A 160 -5.18 7.09 -9.50
C ALA A 160 -6.44 6.91 -8.65
N ALA A 161 -6.34 7.23 -7.35
CA ALA A 161 -7.48 7.20 -6.44
C ALA A 161 -8.50 8.27 -6.86
N ASP A 162 -9.78 7.92 -6.89
CA ASP A 162 -10.87 8.86 -7.13
C ASP A 162 -10.96 9.84 -5.96
N LEU A 163 -10.72 11.12 -6.26
CA LEU A 163 -10.58 12.12 -5.21
C LEU A 163 -11.95 12.53 -4.68
N THR A 164 -12.15 12.31 -3.39
CA THR A 164 -13.31 12.78 -2.66
C THR A 164 -12.87 13.57 -1.43
N MET A 165 -13.70 14.51 -1.02
CA MET A 165 -13.59 15.17 0.27
C MET A 165 -14.85 14.87 1.07
N GLY A 166 -14.68 14.29 2.26
CA GLY A 166 -15.78 13.91 3.12
C GLY A 166 -15.49 14.18 4.59
N GLY A 167 -16.43 13.82 5.45
CA GLY A 167 -16.31 14.00 6.90
C GLY A 167 -17.62 13.76 7.63
N ALA A 168 -17.62 14.03 8.93
CA ALA A 168 -18.82 14.06 9.74
C ALA A 168 -19.26 15.50 10.04
N ALA A 169 -20.56 15.76 9.99
CA ALA A 169 -21.17 17.02 10.39
C ALA A 169 -22.51 16.73 11.06
N ALA A 170 -22.88 17.55 12.06
CA ALA A 170 -24.18 17.42 12.73
C ALA A 170 -25.33 17.38 11.70
N ALA A 171 -26.35 16.54 11.95
CA ALA A 171 -27.50 16.45 11.05
C ALA A 171 -28.15 17.83 10.83
N GLY A 172 -28.44 18.16 9.57
CA GLY A 172 -28.95 19.49 9.19
C GLY A 172 -27.88 20.57 9.02
N SER A 173 -26.59 20.25 9.21
CA SER A 173 -25.49 21.14 8.82
C SER A 173 -25.54 21.43 7.31
N ARG A 174 -25.18 22.65 6.93
CA ARG A 174 -24.83 22.99 5.55
C ARG A 174 -23.31 22.97 5.43
N VAL A 175 -22.83 22.23 4.44
CA VAL A 175 -21.41 22.14 4.05
C VAL A 175 -21.29 22.68 2.63
N SER A 176 -20.44 23.69 2.44
CA SER A 176 -20.13 24.26 1.13
C SER A 176 -18.64 24.08 0.84
N LEU A 177 -18.32 23.68 -0.39
CA LEU A 177 -16.98 23.39 -0.88
C LEU A 177 -16.68 24.33 -2.05
N THR A 178 -15.69 25.20 -1.89
CA THR A 178 -15.19 26.08 -2.96
C THR A 178 -13.86 25.54 -3.46
N GLY A 179 -13.83 25.15 -4.73
CA GLY A 179 -12.65 24.55 -5.36
C GLY A 179 -11.62 25.55 -5.89
N PRO A 180 -10.51 25.04 -6.44
CA PRO A 180 -9.43 25.85 -7.02
C PRO A 180 -9.87 26.74 -8.20
N ASP A 181 -10.96 26.35 -8.87
CA ASP A 181 -11.60 27.11 -9.95
C ASP A 181 -12.51 28.24 -9.44
N GLY A 182 -12.67 28.36 -8.12
CA GLY A 182 -13.56 29.31 -7.45
C GLY A 182 -15.02 28.87 -7.44
N VAL A 183 -15.37 27.71 -7.99
CA VAL A 183 -16.74 27.21 -8.04
C VAL A 183 -17.11 26.64 -6.69
N THR A 184 -18.27 27.05 -6.17
CA THR A 184 -18.80 26.56 -4.90
C THR A 184 -19.92 25.56 -5.13
N SER A 185 -19.82 24.41 -4.47
CA SER A 185 -20.86 23.37 -4.45
C SER A 185 -21.29 23.08 -3.01
N ALA A 186 -22.55 22.69 -2.82
CA ALA A 186 -23.03 22.24 -1.52
C ALA A 186 -22.88 20.72 -1.41
N ALA A 187 -22.23 20.23 -0.35
CA ALA A 187 -22.19 18.81 -0.04
C ALA A 187 -23.42 18.42 0.77
N LYS A 188 -24.09 17.35 0.34
CA LYS A 188 -25.26 16.82 1.04
C LYS A 188 -24.80 16.02 2.26
N VAL A 189 -25.26 16.43 3.45
CA VAL A 189 -25.10 15.66 4.67
C VAL A 189 -26.19 14.58 4.72
N GLY A 190 -25.77 13.32 4.83
CA GLY A 190 -26.62 12.15 4.98
C GLY A 190 -27.31 12.10 6.34
N LEU A 191 -28.28 11.19 6.48
CA LEU A 191 -28.98 10.95 7.75
C LEU A 191 -28.08 10.36 8.83
N ASP A 192 -26.97 9.75 8.42
CA ASP A 192 -25.88 9.25 9.25
C ASP A 192 -24.90 10.35 9.69
N GLY A 193 -25.14 11.61 9.29
CA GLY A 193 -24.26 12.74 9.59
C GLY A 193 -22.97 12.75 8.77
N ARG A 194 -22.85 11.94 7.72
CA ARG A 194 -21.68 11.93 6.83
C ARG A 194 -21.95 12.72 5.56
N PHE A 195 -20.92 13.32 5.00
CA PHE A 195 -20.96 13.89 3.66
C PHE A 195 -19.73 13.44 2.88
N SER A 196 -19.86 13.45 1.56
CA SER A 196 -18.76 13.25 0.62
C SER A 196 -19.09 13.97 -0.68
N ALA A 197 -18.07 14.54 -1.32
CA ALA A 197 -18.17 15.16 -2.63
C ALA A 197 -16.91 14.84 -3.44
N ALA A 198 -17.06 14.71 -4.76
CA ALA A 198 -15.92 14.63 -5.66
C ALA A 198 -15.15 15.96 -5.66
N VAL A 199 -13.83 15.89 -5.68
CA VAL A 199 -12.93 17.05 -5.67
C VAL A 199 -11.80 16.86 -6.67
N THR A 200 -11.03 17.91 -6.90
CA THR A 200 -9.83 17.92 -7.74
C THR A 200 -8.61 18.32 -6.92
N PRO A 201 -7.39 18.01 -7.39
CA PRO A 201 -6.19 18.47 -6.71
C PRO A 201 -6.14 20.00 -6.62
N GLY A 202 -5.64 20.52 -5.50
CA GLY A 202 -5.46 21.94 -5.26
C GLY A 202 -6.08 22.43 -3.95
N GLU A 203 -6.18 23.73 -3.82
CA GLU A 203 -6.68 24.41 -2.63
C GLU A 203 -8.20 24.48 -2.59
N TRP A 204 -8.78 24.06 -1.47
CA TRP A 204 -10.22 24.09 -1.22
C TRP A 204 -10.54 24.89 0.04
N LEU A 205 -11.62 25.65 -0.03
CA LEU A 205 -12.27 26.23 1.14
C LEU A 205 -13.52 25.42 1.49
N VAL A 206 -13.65 25.06 2.76
CA VAL A 206 -14.79 24.31 3.28
C VAL A 206 -15.49 25.15 4.34
N ASP A 207 -16.74 25.51 4.06
CA ASP A 207 -17.59 26.28 4.97
C ASP A 207 -18.66 25.37 5.59
N PHE A 208 -18.61 25.24 6.91
CA PHE A 208 -19.61 24.56 7.72
C PHE A 208 -20.53 25.57 8.37
N SER A 209 -21.81 25.21 8.49
CA SER A 209 -22.77 25.98 9.30
C SER A 209 -23.84 25.07 9.91
N ALA A 210 -24.08 25.21 11.21
CA ALA A 210 -25.16 24.54 11.94
C ALA A 210 -25.54 25.34 13.18
N GLY A 211 -26.84 25.53 13.43
CA GLY A 211 -27.34 26.14 14.68
C GLY A 211 -26.77 27.53 15.00
N GLY A 212 -26.35 28.29 13.99
CA GLY A 212 -25.71 29.61 14.16
C GLY A 212 -24.18 29.56 14.33
N ALA A 213 -23.59 28.37 14.54
CA ALA A 213 -22.14 28.19 14.47
C ALA A 213 -21.68 28.08 13.01
N THR A 214 -20.53 28.67 12.72
CA THR A 214 -19.88 28.62 11.41
C THR A 214 -18.40 28.28 11.58
N GLU A 215 -17.85 27.47 10.69
CA GLU A 215 -16.42 27.14 10.66
C GLU A 215 -15.94 27.12 9.21
N ARG A 216 -14.79 27.76 8.94
CA ARG A 216 -14.14 27.74 7.64
C ARG A 216 -12.81 27.02 7.75
N ARG A 217 -12.58 26.05 6.87
CA ARG A 217 -11.33 25.28 6.79
C ARG A 217 -10.69 25.48 5.43
N HIS A 218 -9.36 25.52 5.42
CA HIS A 218 -8.55 25.51 4.22
C HIS A 218 -7.92 24.13 4.08
N VAL A 219 -8.14 23.46 2.96
CA VAL A 219 -7.78 22.06 2.76
C VAL A 219 -7.06 21.92 1.44
N VAL A 220 -5.84 21.39 1.47
CA VAL A 220 -5.08 21.03 0.27
C VAL A 220 -5.48 19.61 -0.11
N VAL A 221 -6.05 19.43 -1.30
CA VAL A 221 -6.29 18.09 -1.87
C VAL A 221 -5.09 17.72 -2.73
N GLY A 222 -4.38 16.67 -2.34
CA GLY A 222 -3.29 16.07 -3.10
C GLY A 222 -3.79 14.94 -4.01
N SER A 223 -3.10 13.80 -3.94
CA SER A 223 -3.37 12.60 -4.74
C SER A 223 -4.26 11.56 -4.06
N ALA A 224 -4.78 11.86 -2.87
CA ALA A 224 -5.61 10.96 -2.07
C ALA A 224 -6.96 11.59 -1.70
N PRO A 225 -8.01 10.77 -1.48
CA PRO A 225 -9.23 11.21 -0.81
C PRO A 225 -8.91 11.86 0.54
N VAL A 226 -9.71 12.88 0.91
CA VAL A 226 -9.56 13.61 2.16
C VAL A 226 -10.76 13.37 3.06
N ILE A 227 -10.51 13.02 4.32
CA ILE A 227 -11.53 12.98 5.37
C ILE A 227 -11.24 14.07 6.39
N LEU A 228 -12.19 14.98 6.55
CA LEU A 228 -12.14 16.08 7.51
C LEU A 228 -12.57 15.59 8.89
N SER A 229 -11.89 16.06 9.94
CA SER A 229 -12.34 15.90 11.33
C SER A 229 -13.77 16.42 11.53
N ALA A 230 -14.51 15.85 12.49
CA ALA A 230 -15.93 16.15 12.65
C ALA A 230 -16.20 17.64 12.94
N PHE A 231 -17.25 18.16 12.30
CA PHE A 231 -17.84 19.45 12.66
C PHE A 231 -18.98 19.23 13.67
N SER A 232 -18.76 19.63 14.93
CA SER A 232 -19.71 19.42 16.03
C SER A 232 -20.85 20.43 16.10
N GLY A 233 -20.78 21.54 15.35
CA GLY A 233 -21.77 22.63 15.42
C GLY A 233 -21.72 23.44 16.72
N LEU A 234 -20.76 23.15 17.62
CA LEU A 234 -20.49 23.95 18.80
C LEU A 234 -19.41 24.97 18.42
N GLY A 235 -19.69 26.27 18.55
CA GLY A 235 -18.73 27.33 18.19
C GLY A 235 -17.37 27.08 18.84
N ARG A 236 -16.32 26.94 18.02
CA ARG A 236 -14.95 26.74 18.48
C ARG A 236 -14.32 28.06 18.92
N SER A 237 -13.49 28.00 19.96
CA SER A 237 -12.57 29.10 20.27
C SER A 237 -11.62 29.28 19.09
N ALA A 238 -11.60 30.48 18.51
CA ALA A 238 -10.77 30.86 17.36
C ALA A 238 -9.31 31.10 17.77
N GLU A 239 -8.69 30.11 18.42
CA GLU A 239 -7.26 30.20 18.72
C GLU A 239 -6.46 29.97 17.44
N ALA A 240 -5.48 30.83 17.18
CA ALA A 240 -4.64 30.71 15.99
C ALA A 240 -3.81 29.41 16.04
N PRO A 241 -3.59 28.73 14.89
CA PRO A 241 -2.75 27.55 14.82
C PRO A 241 -1.34 27.83 15.34
N LEU A 242 -0.72 26.79 15.90
CA LEU A 242 0.68 26.81 16.28
C LEU A 242 1.60 27.13 15.08
N PRO A 243 2.68 27.92 15.28
CA PRO A 243 3.43 28.49 14.17
C PRO A 243 4.40 27.49 13.52
N ASN A 244 5.01 26.59 14.29
CA ASN A 244 6.05 25.69 13.79
C ASN A 244 5.41 24.44 13.18
N GLN A 245 5.50 24.28 11.86
CA GLN A 245 4.94 23.14 11.13
C GLN A 245 5.97 22.03 10.98
N HIS A 246 5.52 20.78 11.11
CA HIS A 246 6.35 19.58 11.00
C HIS A 246 5.60 18.51 10.23
N VAL A 247 6.34 17.70 9.46
CA VAL A 247 5.86 16.48 8.82
C VAL A 247 6.88 15.39 9.08
N VAL A 248 6.41 14.23 9.55
CA VAL A 248 7.23 13.06 9.85
C VAL A 248 6.87 11.93 8.88
N GLY A 249 7.76 11.64 7.94
CA GLY A 249 7.66 10.51 6.99
C GLY A 249 8.44 9.26 7.41
N PHE A 250 9.08 9.27 8.59
CA PHE A 250 9.81 8.12 9.17
C PHE A 250 11.08 7.67 8.44
N ASP A 251 11.42 8.25 7.29
CA ASP A 251 12.58 7.88 6.46
C ASP A 251 13.95 8.20 7.08
N ASP A 252 14.03 9.24 7.92
CA ASP A 252 15.27 9.64 8.58
C ASP A 252 15.53 8.89 9.90
N LEU A 253 14.62 7.98 10.30
CA LEU A 253 14.86 7.07 11.41
C LEU A 253 15.97 6.07 11.06
N MET A 254 16.08 5.65 9.80
CA MET A 254 17.14 4.75 9.38
C MET A 254 17.39 4.62 7.89
N THR A 255 18.53 4.01 7.58
CA THR A 255 19.01 3.77 6.22
C THR A 255 19.08 2.29 5.83
N SER A 256 18.64 1.37 6.69
CA SER A 256 18.67 -0.08 6.44
C SER A 256 17.27 -0.72 6.60
N PRO A 257 16.90 -1.74 5.80
CA PRO A 257 15.61 -2.42 5.95
C PRO A 257 15.51 -3.12 7.32
N GLY A 258 14.49 -2.80 8.11
CA GLY A 258 14.25 -3.36 9.44
C GLY A 258 12.89 -2.97 10.02
N VAL A 259 12.64 -3.35 11.28
CA VAL A 259 11.44 -3.01 12.07
C VAL A 259 11.88 -2.45 13.42
N PHE A 260 11.30 -1.34 13.86
CA PHE A 260 11.82 -0.58 14.99
C PHE A 260 10.72 0.26 15.64
N GLU A 261 10.70 0.24 16.97
CA GLU A 261 9.85 1.14 17.73
C GLU A 261 10.31 2.59 17.51
N ILE A 262 9.35 3.47 17.26
CA ILE A 262 9.64 4.89 17.05
C ILE A 262 10.07 5.49 18.40
N PRO A 263 11.29 6.06 18.51
CA PRO A 263 11.79 6.53 19.79
C PRO A 263 11.12 7.85 20.21
N SER A 264 10.84 7.99 21.49
CA SER A 264 10.44 9.27 22.08
C SER A 264 11.45 10.37 21.78
N GLY A 265 10.95 11.57 21.48
CA GLY A 265 11.74 12.73 21.06
C GLY A 265 11.92 12.84 19.54
N TYR A 266 11.58 11.80 18.77
CA TYR A 266 11.58 11.89 17.30
C TYR A 266 10.52 12.90 16.83
N GLY A 267 10.90 13.83 15.94
CA GLY A 267 10.07 15.01 15.62
C GLY A 267 9.80 15.95 16.81
N GLY A 268 10.40 15.74 17.98
CA GLY A 268 10.04 16.48 19.19
C GLY A 268 8.73 16.06 19.84
N LEU A 269 8.19 14.89 19.48
CA LEU A 269 7.04 14.25 20.14
C LEU A 269 7.47 12.93 20.81
N ASN A 270 6.69 12.47 21.78
CA ASN A 270 6.85 11.14 22.36
C ASN A 270 5.91 10.15 21.66
N TRP A 271 6.39 8.91 21.54
CA TRP A 271 5.74 7.86 20.76
C TRP A 271 5.61 6.62 21.62
N TYR A 272 4.46 5.96 21.57
CA TYR A 272 4.22 4.70 22.27
C TYR A 272 3.47 3.74 21.37
N ASN A 273 3.98 2.51 21.27
CA ASN A 273 3.39 1.42 20.48
C ASN A 273 3.23 1.75 18.98
N LEU A 274 4.02 2.68 18.45
CA LEU A 274 4.20 2.91 17.02
C LEU A 274 5.54 2.35 16.58
N VAL A 275 5.51 1.65 15.46
CA VAL A 275 6.66 0.99 14.85
C VAL A 275 6.80 1.52 13.43
N ALA A 276 8.02 1.75 12.99
CA ALA A 276 8.32 2.08 11.60
C ALA A 276 9.11 0.94 10.94
N MET A 277 8.95 0.81 9.62
CA MET A 277 9.65 -0.18 8.81
C MET A 277 9.68 0.24 7.33
N HIS A 278 10.56 -0.38 6.55
CA HIS A 278 10.51 -0.25 5.09
C HIS A 278 9.17 -0.85 4.58
N GLN A 279 8.49 -0.15 3.68
CA GLN A 279 7.12 -0.47 3.25
C GLN A 279 6.93 -1.88 2.67
N SER A 280 7.99 -2.46 2.07
CA SER A 280 7.96 -3.84 1.55
C SER A 280 8.40 -4.92 2.54
N PHE A 281 8.82 -4.56 3.77
CA PHE A 281 9.48 -5.50 4.70
C PHE A 281 8.64 -6.73 5.06
N THR A 282 7.35 -6.54 5.34
CA THR A 282 6.41 -7.62 5.72
C THR A 282 5.57 -8.14 4.55
N ALA A 283 5.75 -7.57 3.35
CA ALA A 283 4.89 -7.78 2.20
C ALA A 283 3.38 -7.54 2.45
N GLY A 284 3.02 -6.75 3.47
CA GLY A 284 1.65 -6.30 3.68
C GLY A 284 1.26 -5.26 2.63
N PRO A 285 0.21 -5.48 1.83
CA PRO A 285 -0.11 -4.66 0.67
C PRO A 285 -0.45 -3.22 1.01
N GLY A 286 -1.13 -3.00 2.14
CA GLY A 286 -1.52 -1.67 2.56
C GLY A 286 -0.35 -0.83 3.04
N TYR A 287 0.74 -1.46 3.52
CA TYR A 287 1.97 -0.72 3.80
C TYR A 287 2.53 -0.12 2.52
N VAL A 288 2.59 -0.89 1.43
CA VAL A 288 2.99 -0.40 0.10
C VAL A 288 2.05 0.68 -0.42
N ASN A 289 0.75 0.41 -0.35
CA ASN A 289 -0.26 1.28 -0.94
C ASN A 289 -0.52 2.56 -0.13
N THR A 290 -0.07 2.63 1.13
CA THR A 290 -0.22 3.81 1.99
C THR A 290 1.00 4.73 1.99
N THR A 291 2.20 4.20 1.72
CA THR A 291 3.41 5.05 1.66
C THR A 291 3.28 6.12 0.59
N MET A 292 3.48 7.37 0.98
CA MET A 292 3.35 8.59 0.20
C MET A 292 4.70 9.31 0.07
N SER A 293 5.52 9.31 1.12
CA SER A 293 6.88 9.85 1.11
C SER A 293 7.92 8.75 1.38
N GLY A 294 9.16 9.00 0.96
CA GLY A 294 10.28 8.05 0.97
C GLY A 294 9.92 6.56 0.79
N GLU A 295 10.42 5.69 1.67
CA GLU A 295 10.24 4.25 1.62
C GLU A 295 9.82 3.63 2.97
N PHE A 296 9.74 4.43 4.03
CA PHE A 296 9.38 3.97 5.35
C PHE A 296 7.92 4.30 5.69
N ILE A 297 7.33 3.50 6.57
CA ILE A 297 5.96 3.67 7.01
C ILE A 297 5.80 3.29 8.46
N ALA A 298 4.98 4.03 9.20
CA ALA A 298 4.64 3.72 10.58
C ALA A 298 3.35 2.91 10.68
N TYR A 299 3.19 2.19 11.79
CA TYR A 299 1.94 1.50 12.13
C TYR A 299 1.84 1.25 13.63
N ASN A 300 0.61 1.06 14.12
CA ASN A 300 0.39 0.66 15.51
C ASN A 300 0.73 -0.82 15.72
N SER A 301 1.68 -1.10 16.62
CA SER A 301 2.26 -2.44 16.77
C SER A 301 1.21 -3.46 17.18
N SER A 302 1.21 -4.61 16.49
CA SER A 302 0.24 -5.69 16.66
C SER A 302 -1.22 -5.23 16.61
N GLY A 303 -1.51 -4.06 16.01
CA GLY A 303 -2.84 -3.47 15.92
C GLY A 303 -3.39 -2.92 17.25
N HIS A 304 -2.60 -2.96 18.33
CA HIS A 304 -3.00 -2.40 19.62
C HIS A 304 -3.03 -0.86 19.60
N PRO A 305 -3.76 -0.20 20.51
CA PRO A 305 -3.76 1.25 20.60
C PRO A 305 -2.35 1.80 20.75
N ALA A 306 -2.06 2.87 20.00
CA ALA A 306 -0.80 3.58 20.03
C ALA A 306 -1.01 5.04 20.37
N GLN A 307 0.04 5.72 20.81
CA GLN A 307 -0.07 7.11 21.27
C GLN A 307 1.06 7.98 20.73
N VAL A 308 0.69 9.22 20.42
CA VAL A 308 1.60 10.33 20.17
C VAL A 308 1.30 11.40 21.21
N PHE A 309 2.29 11.86 21.97
CA PHE A 309 2.04 12.73 23.12
C PHE A 309 3.21 13.68 23.42
N SER A 310 2.91 14.75 24.16
CA SER A 310 3.90 15.74 24.62
C SER A 310 3.38 16.46 25.87
N ASP A 311 4.31 16.85 26.75
CA ASP A 311 3.99 17.70 27.90
C ASP A 311 3.61 19.13 27.47
N LYS A 312 4.05 19.54 26.27
CA LYS A 312 3.66 20.81 25.65
C LYS A 312 2.52 20.57 24.66
N PRO A 313 1.48 21.43 24.62
CA PRO A 313 0.43 21.32 23.62
C PRO A 313 0.96 21.39 22.19
N PHE A 314 0.41 20.57 21.31
CA PHE A 314 0.64 20.57 19.86
C PHE A 314 -0.70 20.52 19.11
N ASP A 315 -0.69 20.92 17.84
CA ASP A 315 -1.85 20.75 16.97
C ASP A 315 -1.59 19.56 16.05
N PHE A 316 -2.49 18.59 15.99
CA PHE A 316 -2.43 17.54 14.98
C PHE A 316 -3.21 17.99 13.75
N THR A 317 -2.52 18.08 12.60
CA THR A 317 -3.09 18.62 11.36
C THR A 317 -3.51 17.52 10.38
N GLY A 318 -2.92 16.33 10.48
CA GLY A 318 -3.33 15.20 9.68
C GLY A 318 -2.24 14.17 9.44
N ALA A 319 -2.61 13.08 8.78
CA ALA A 319 -1.70 12.06 8.28
C ALA A 319 -2.40 11.23 7.20
N TYR A 320 -1.62 10.52 6.40
CA TYR A 320 -2.15 9.46 5.55
C TYR A 320 -2.37 8.19 6.37
N PHE A 321 -3.50 7.53 6.13
CA PHE A 321 -3.87 6.29 6.79
C PHE A 321 -4.32 5.23 5.78
N GLY A 322 -4.04 3.97 6.10
CA GLY A 322 -4.55 2.79 5.40
C GLY A 322 -4.54 1.57 6.31
N ALA A 323 -5.10 0.45 5.87
CA ALA A 323 -5.06 -0.82 6.60
C ALA A 323 -3.86 -1.62 6.12
N GLY A 324 -2.96 -2.07 7.01
CA GLY A 324 -1.72 -2.75 6.59
C GLY A 324 -1.94 -4.05 5.79
N TRP A 325 -3.06 -4.72 6.05
CA TRP A 325 -3.42 -6.02 5.49
C TRP A 325 -4.78 -5.96 4.78
N ASP A 326 -4.90 -6.69 3.68
CA ASP A 326 -6.14 -6.81 2.90
C ASP A 326 -7.26 -7.55 3.64
N ASP A 327 -6.93 -8.45 4.56
CA ASP A 327 -7.91 -9.07 5.46
C ASP A 327 -8.57 -8.05 6.40
N ALA A 328 -7.99 -6.86 6.53
CA ALA A 328 -8.51 -5.73 7.31
C ALA A 328 -9.17 -4.64 6.43
N GLU A 329 -9.49 -4.94 5.16
CA GLU A 329 -10.21 -4.01 4.29
C GLU A 329 -11.53 -3.55 4.94
N GLY A 330 -11.73 -2.24 5.04
CA GLY A 330 -12.90 -1.65 5.69
C GLY A 330 -12.80 -1.54 7.22
N GLU A 331 -11.63 -1.81 7.81
CA GLU A 331 -11.39 -1.62 9.24
C GLU A 331 -11.68 -0.18 9.67
N THR A 332 -12.17 0.00 10.90
CA THR A 332 -12.47 1.33 11.44
C THR A 332 -11.29 1.86 12.24
N LEU A 333 -10.63 2.89 11.72
CA LEU A 333 -9.70 3.72 12.49
C LEU A 333 -10.48 4.62 13.44
N ILE A 334 -10.00 4.72 14.67
CA ILE A 334 -10.52 5.59 15.71
C ILE A 334 -9.37 6.45 16.23
N LEU A 335 -9.51 7.76 16.04
CA LEU A 335 -8.58 8.76 16.53
C LEU A 335 -9.22 9.48 17.70
N LYS A 336 -8.56 9.49 18.84
CA LYS A 336 -9.03 10.19 20.04
C LYS A 336 -7.94 11.09 20.56
N ALA A 337 -8.28 12.32 20.95
CA ALA A 337 -7.29 13.27 21.43
C ALA A 337 -7.74 13.98 22.71
N TRP A 338 -6.75 14.37 23.52
CA TRP A 338 -6.96 14.97 24.84
C TRP A 338 -6.21 16.30 24.98
N ARG A 339 -6.74 17.17 25.84
CA ARG A 339 -6.06 18.34 26.38
C ARG A 339 -5.83 18.11 27.87
N GLY A 340 -4.59 17.80 28.24
CA GLY A 340 -4.31 17.20 29.55
C GLY A 340 -5.05 15.87 29.65
N ASP A 341 -5.93 15.75 30.65
CA ASP A 341 -6.75 14.57 30.89
C ASP A 341 -8.16 14.65 30.27
N GLU A 342 -8.56 15.80 29.72
CA GLU A 342 -9.90 16.01 29.17
C GLU A 342 -9.97 15.56 27.69
N PRO A 343 -10.87 14.63 27.33
CA PRO A 343 -11.11 14.29 25.93
C PRO A 343 -11.60 15.52 25.15
N ALA A 344 -10.93 15.82 24.05
CA ALA A 344 -11.23 17.00 23.22
C ALA A 344 -11.79 16.62 21.84
N TYR A 345 -11.32 15.51 21.26
CA TYR A 345 -11.71 15.08 19.92
C TYR A 345 -11.85 13.56 19.86
N GLU A 346 -12.78 13.10 19.03
CA GLU A 346 -12.90 11.69 18.64
C GLU A 346 -13.47 11.62 17.22
N ASP A 347 -12.75 10.99 16.30
CA ASP A 347 -13.16 10.75 14.92
C ASP A 347 -13.00 9.29 14.54
N GLN A 348 -13.81 8.88 13.57
CA GLN A 348 -13.75 7.54 12.99
C GLN A 348 -13.78 7.61 11.47
N LEU A 349 -12.98 6.77 10.83
CA LEU A 349 -12.93 6.60 9.39
C LEU A 349 -12.62 5.15 9.02
N ALA A 350 -13.11 4.71 7.86
CA ALA A 350 -12.79 3.41 7.32
C ALA A 350 -11.41 3.43 6.63
N LEU A 351 -10.65 2.36 6.82
CA LEU A 351 -9.35 2.13 6.20
C LEU A 351 -9.48 1.18 5.02
N SER A 352 -8.55 1.29 4.07
CA SER A 352 -8.40 0.37 2.95
C SER A 352 -6.94 -0.08 2.85
N ALA A 353 -6.74 -1.33 2.44
CA ALA A 353 -5.44 -1.86 2.06
C ALA A 353 -5.14 -1.62 0.57
N ASN A 354 -6.17 -1.32 -0.23
CA ASN A 354 -6.03 -1.01 -1.65
C ASN A 354 -5.58 0.44 -1.87
N GLY A 355 -5.83 1.32 -0.92
CA GLY A 355 -5.55 2.73 -1.06
C GLY A 355 -5.59 3.50 0.24
N LEU A 356 -5.03 4.70 0.20
CA LEU A 356 -4.90 5.57 1.35
C LEU A 356 -5.98 6.65 1.40
N VAL A 357 -6.11 7.23 2.57
CA VAL A 357 -6.89 8.44 2.82
C VAL A 357 -6.05 9.43 3.60
N TYR A 358 -6.14 10.72 3.27
CA TYR A 358 -5.59 11.77 4.11
C TYR A 358 -6.64 12.21 5.13
N PHE A 359 -6.37 12.02 6.41
CA PHE A 359 -7.22 12.58 7.45
C PHE A 359 -6.75 14.01 7.75
N ALA A 360 -7.55 15.01 7.35
CA ALA A 360 -7.28 16.42 7.64
C ALA A 360 -7.93 16.81 8.98
N ALA A 361 -7.08 16.90 10.00
CA ALA A 361 -7.47 17.16 11.38
C ALA A 361 -7.37 18.66 11.70
N ASP A 362 -8.27 19.14 12.54
CA ASP A 362 -8.16 20.44 13.23
C ASP A 362 -8.10 20.21 14.74
N TYR A 363 -7.20 19.32 15.18
CA TYR A 363 -7.06 18.97 16.58
C TYR A 363 -6.10 19.95 17.23
N SER A 364 -6.64 21.00 17.86
CA SER A 364 -5.83 22.08 18.41
C SER A 364 -5.52 21.90 19.90
N ARG A 365 -4.29 22.28 20.26
CA ARG A 365 -3.76 22.30 21.63
C ARG A 365 -3.86 20.97 22.37
N ILE A 366 -3.76 19.86 21.65
CA ILE A 366 -3.80 18.53 22.26
C ILE A 366 -2.47 18.22 22.94
N THR A 367 -2.50 17.38 23.96
CA THR A 367 -1.31 16.83 24.63
C THR A 367 -1.11 15.36 24.32
N ARG A 368 -2.16 14.67 23.86
CA ARG A 368 -2.13 13.26 23.48
C ARG A 368 -3.10 12.98 22.34
N LEU A 369 -2.65 12.19 21.37
CA LEU A 369 -3.43 11.52 20.35
C LEU A 369 -3.30 10.01 20.56
N GLU A 370 -4.41 9.30 20.64
CA GLU A 370 -4.50 7.85 20.56
C GLU A 370 -4.95 7.45 19.16
N ILE A 371 -4.25 6.46 18.61
CA ILE A 371 -4.49 5.88 17.30
C ILE A 371 -4.79 4.39 17.53
N ARG A 372 -6.00 3.96 17.22
CA ARG A 372 -6.39 2.55 17.35
C ARG A 372 -7.39 2.17 16.29
N THR A 373 -7.48 0.88 16.01
CA THR A 373 -8.55 0.31 15.18
C THR A 373 -9.60 -0.36 16.06
N LEU A 374 -10.80 -0.56 15.52
CA LEU A 374 -11.91 -1.18 16.26
C LEU A 374 -11.64 -2.66 16.54
N HIS A 375 -11.06 -3.38 15.58
CA HIS A 375 -10.79 -4.82 15.69
C HIS A 375 -9.30 -5.17 15.82
N TYR A 376 -8.45 -4.23 16.27
CA TYR A 376 -7.03 -4.46 16.55
C TYR A 376 -6.21 -4.92 15.32
N TRP A 377 -6.53 -4.38 14.15
CA TRP A 377 -5.68 -4.45 12.96
C TRP A 377 -4.72 -3.28 12.87
N GLN A 378 -3.61 -3.46 12.16
CA GLN A 378 -2.61 -2.43 11.95
C GLN A 378 -3.12 -1.34 11.02
N ALA A 379 -3.20 -0.11 11.52
CA ALA A 379 -3.32 1.10 10.72
C ALA A 379 -1.92 1.53 10.26
N ALA A 380 -1.71 1.54 8.95
CA ALA A 380 -0.53 2.11 8.32
C ALA A 380 -0.64 3.64 8.33
N ILE A 381 0.46 4.34 8.56
CA ILE A 381 0.52 5.79 8.81
C ILE A 381 1.73 6.36 8.09
N ASP A 382 1.52 7.42 7.31
CA ASP A 382 2.59 8.17 6.66
C ASP A 382 2.33 9.68 6.68
N ASP A 383 3.38 10.48 6.50
CA ASP A 383 3.41 11.94 6.58
C ASP A 383 2.61 12.49 7.77
N PHE A 384 2.99 12.10 8.99
CA PHE A 384 2.36 12.58 10.21
C PHE A 384 2.63 14.08 10.41
N ALA A 385 1.62 14.90 10.15
CA ALA A 385 1.69 16.35 10.13
C ALA A 385 1.11 16.96 11.41
N TYR A 386 1.86 17.91 12.00
CA TYR A 386 1.49 18.58 13.24
C TYR A 386 2.18 19.93 13.37
N ARG A 387 1.76 20.70 14.38
CA ARG A 387 2.32 22.01 14.71
C ARG A 387 2.69 22.10 16.18
N THR A 388 3.78 22.79 16.48
CA THR A 388 4.29 22.99 17.85
C THR A 388 4.47 24.47 18.19
N GLY A 389 4.53 24.75 19.49
CA GLY A 389 4.93 26.07 20.00
C GLY A 389 6.38 26.45 19.66
N PRO A 390 6.73 27.73 19.86
CA PRO A 390 8.11 28.19 19.77
C PRO A 390 9.06 27.49 20.74
#